data_AF-A0A7C6AGT2-F1
#
_entry.id   AF-A0A7C6AGT2-F1
#
_cell.length_a   1.000
_cell.length_b   1.000
_cell.length_c   1.000
_cell.angle_alpha   90.00
_cell.angle_beta   90.00
_cell.angle_gamma   90.00
#
_symmetry.space_group_name_H-M   'P 1'
#
loop_
_entity.id
_entity.type
_entity.pdbx_description
1 polymer ?
#
loop_
_entity_poly.entity_id
_entity_poly.type
_entity_poly.pdbx_seq_one_letter_code
_entity_poly.pdbx_strand_id
1 'polypeptide(L)'
;MKARSPIPYEEKWARKWLEERVFEVDPIPGAPKIFVCVPYSYQNAPLHVGHGFTYTRGDAYARFKRMQGYNVLFPWAWHWTGEAVAGTCERLKRGDEAVRRMLVEIDGVPEELLEKFTDPAFVTRYYTEENREVVKAMGFSVDWRREFYTTDLHPYYSRFIEWQYITLRNLGYVAKGRHPVVWCPRCESPTGDHDRLVGEGVSPEEYTLVYFKLDEYDAFLAAATLRPETIFGVTNIWINPKSEYVLIEADGRRLIVSRQA
;
A
#
# COMPACT_ATOMS: atom_id res chain seq x y z
N MET A 1 36.96 -29.88 -7.15
CA MET A 1 35.73 -29.67 -7.94
C MET A 1 35.61 -28.19 -8.28
N LYS A 2 35.42 -27.81 -9.55
CA LYS A 2 35.05 -26.42 -9.89
C LYS A 2 33.53 -26.29 -9.77
N ALA A 3 33.05 -25.38 -8.92
CA ALA A 3 31.63 -25.05 -8.85
C ALA A 3 31.16 -24.57 -10.23
N ARG A 4 30.05 -25.12 -10.72
CA ARG A 4 29.38 -24.65 -11.94
C ARG A 4 28.24 -23.72 -11.54
N SER A 5 27.89 -22.78 -12.42
CA SER A 5 26.69 -21.96 -12.23
C SER A 5 25.44 -22.87 -12.16
N PRO A 6 24.53 -22.66 -11.19
CA PRO A 6 23.28 -23.42 -11.11
C PRO A 6 22.24 -22.96 -12.14
N ILE A 7 22.41 -21.77 -12.74
CA ILE A 7 21.42 -21.13 -13.63
C ILE A 7 20.92 -22.06 -14.75
N PRO A 8 21.78 -22.72 -15.55
CA PRO A 8 21.29 -23.59 -16.62
C PRO A 8 20.49 -24.81 -16.12
N TYR A 9 20.76 -25.24 -14.88
CA TYR A 9 20.04 -26.34 -14.25
C TYR A 9 18.68 -25.89 -13.71
N GLU A 10 18.62 -24.71 -13.09
CA GLU A 10 17.39 -24.10 -12.60
C GLU A 10 16.43 -23.76 -13.74
N GLU A 11 16.91 -23.10 -14.80
CA GLU A 11 16.12 -22.77 -16.01
C GLU A 11 15.52 -24.01 -16.66
N LYS A 12 16.29 -25.11 -16.73
CA LYS A 12 15.80 -26.38 -17.27
C LYS A 12 14.56 -26.86 -16.52
N TRP A 13 14.58 -26.83 -15.19
CA TRP A 13 13.48 -27.34 -14.37
C TRP A 13 12.31 -26.37 -14.30
N ALA A 14 12.55 -25.07 -14.13
CA ALA A 14 11.52 -24.05 -14.15
C ALA A 14 10.70 -24.12 -15.45
N ARG A 15 11.39 -24.20 -16.61
CA ARG A 15 10.75 -24.39 -17.91
C ARG A 15 9.97 -25.70 -17.98
N LYS A 16 10.59 -26.83 -17.59
CA LYS A 16 9.92 -28.14 -17.65
C LYS A 16 8.65 -28.18 -16.81
N TRP A 17 8.66 -27.60 -15.61
CA TRP A 17 7.48 -27.56 -14.75
C TRP A 17 6.33 -26.74 -15.34
N LEU A 18 6.64 -25.64 -16.02
CA LEU A 18 5.64 -24.81 -16.71
C LEU A 18 5.07 -25.52 -17.95
N GLU A 19 5.92 -26.12 -18.78
CA GLU A 19 5.51 -26.86 -19.99
C GLU A 19 4.61 -28.06 -19.64
N GLU A 20 5.00 -28.82 -18.61
CA GLU A 20 4.28 -30.01 -18.14
C GLU A 20 3.12 -29.66 -17.19
N ARG A 21 2.93 -28.38 -16.87
CA ARG A 21 1.82 -27.86 -16.04
C ARG A 21 1.70 -28.56 -14.67
N VAL A 22 2.82 -28.95 -14.07
CA VAL A 22 2.85 -29.84 -12.89
C VAL A 22 2.25 -29.23 -11.61
N PHE A 23 2.07 -27.91 -11.58
CA PHE A 23 1.49 -27.19 -10.44
C PHE A 23 0.04 -26.75 -10.68
N GLU A 24 -0.50 -27.03 -11.87
CA GLU A 24 -1.90 -26.81 -12.16
C GLU A 24 -2.76 -27.87 -11.47
N VAL A 25 -3.67 -27.43 -10.60
CA VAL A 25 -4.46 -28.33 -9.75
C VAL A 25 -5.95 -28.09 -9.89
N ASP A 26 -6.71 -29.19 -9.96
CA ASP A 26 -8.16 -29.15 -9.88
C ASP A 26 -8.64 -29.79 -8.57
N PRO A 27 -9.81 -29.40 -8.04
CA PRO A 27 -10.34 -30.01 -6.83
C PRO A 27 -10.59 -31.51 -7.01
N ILE A 28 -10.02 -32.33 -6.12
CA ILE A 28 -10.26 -33.78 -6.08
C ILE A 28 -11.18 -34.08 -4.89
N PRO A 29 -12.44 -34.49 -5.12
CA PRO A 29 -13.36 -34.83 -4.03
C PRO A 29 -12.79 -35.88 -3.08
N GLY A 30 -12.91 -35.64 -1.77
CA GLY A 30 -12.43 -36.56 -0.73
C GLY A 30 -10.92 -36.58 -0.50
N ALA A 31 -10.11 -35.97 -1.37
CA ALA A 31 -8.66 -35.88 -1.16
C ALA A 31 -8.30 -34.81 -0.11
N PRO A 32 -7.25 -35.03 0.71
CA PRO A 32 -6.74 -34.00 1.61
C PRO A 32 -6.21 -32.83 0.78
N LYS A 33 -6.68 -31.60 1.05
CA LYS A 33 -6.32 -30.39 0.31
C LYS A 33 -5.64 -29.35 1.18
N ILE A 34 -4.79 -28.54 0.57
CA ILE A 34 -4.22 -27.33 1.20
C ILE A 34 -4.35 -26.17 0.22
N PHE A 35 -4.81 -25.03 0.71
CA PHE A 35 -4.79 -23.77 -0.01
C PHE A 35 -3.78 -22.84 0.65
N VAL A 36 -2.70 -22.51 -0.05
CA VAL A 36 -1.66 -21.62 0.44
C VAL A 36 -1.82 -20.28 -0.26
N CYS A 37 -1.81 -19.18 0.49
CA CYS A 37 -1.79 -17.83 -0.05
C CYS A 37 -0.64 -17.04 0.57
N VAL A 38 -0.06 -16.17 -0.24
CA VAL A 38 0.80 -15.07 0.20
C VAL A 38 0.14 -13.77 -0.23
N PRO A 39 0.31 -12.65 0.51
CA PRO A 39 -0.19 -11.36 0.07
C PRO A 39 0.39 -10.99 -1.30
N TYR A 40 -0.49 -10.70 -2.26
CA TYR A 40 -0.09 -10.27 -3.59
C TYR A 40 0.61 -8.90 -3.51
N SER A 41 1.72 -8.73 -4.23
CA SER A 41 2.58 -7.53 -4.16
C SER A 41 2.01 -6.33 -4.89
N TYR A 42 2.30 -5.14 -4.38
CA TYR A 42 2.11 -3.88 -5.11
C TYR A 42 2.99 -3.83 -6.36
N GLN A 43 2.39 -3.46 -7.49
CA GLN A 43 3.07 -3.37 -8.79
C GLN A 43 3.50 -1.94 -9.09
N ASN A 44 4.34 -1.40 -8.21
CA ASN A 44 4.89 -0.04 -8.30
C ASN A 44 6.42 -0.01 -8.47
N ALA A 45 7.09 -1.17 -8.39
CA ALA A 45 8.53 -1.35 -8.51
C ALA A 45 8.88 -2.84 -8.75
N PRO A 46 10.15 -3.17 -9.08
CA PRO A 46 10.62 -4.54 -9.12
C PRO A 46 10.56 -5.25 -7.75
N LEU A 47 10.33 -6.55 -7.74
CA LEU A 47 10.35 -7.35 -6.50
C LEU A 47 11.78 -7.43 -5.91
N HIS A 48 11.96 -6.84 -4.73
CA HIS A 48 13.22 -6.96 -3.96
C HIS A 48 13.31 -8.24 -3.09
N VAL A 49 14.48 -8.51 -2.49
CA VAL A 49 14.77 -9.70 -1.67
C VAL A 49 13.78 -9.96 -0.52
N GLY A 50 13.21 -8.91 0.09
CA GLY A 50 12.14 -9.06 1.09
C GLY A 50 10.89 -9.77 0.57
N HIS A 51 10.50 -9.55 -0.69
CA HIS A 51 9.44 -10.31 -1.35
C HIS A 51 9.87 -11.77 -1.53
N GLY A 52 11.11 -12.00 -1.97
CA GLY A 52 11.71 -13.33 -2.08
C GLY A 52 11.63 -14.11 -0.76
N PHE A 53 11.98 -13.48 0.36
CA PHE A 53 11.85 -14.05 1.70
C PHE A 53 10.40 -14.47 2.01
N THR A 54 9.43 -13.58 1.81
CA THR A 54 8.01 -13.85 2.08
C THR A 54 7.47 -14.97 1.21
N TYR A 55 7.72 -14.92 -0.09
CA TYR A 55 7.14 -15.84 -1.07
C TYR A 55 7.77 -17.23 -1.03
N THR A 56 9.08 -17.31 -0.78
CA THR A 56 9.76 -18.60 -0.62
C THR A 56 9.20 -19.40 0.55
N ARG A 57 8.73 -18.74 1.63
CA ARG A 57 8.09 -19.44 2.77
C ARG A 57 6.75 -20.06 2.37
N GLY A 58 5.95 -19.34 1.59
CA GLY A 58 4.70 -19.85 1.03
C GLY A 58 4.96 -21.06 0.12
N ASP A 59 5.91 -20.93 -0.80
CA ASP A 59 6.27 -21.99 -1.74
C ASP A 59 6.86 -23.23 -1.05
N ALA A 60 7.77 -23.03 -0.10
CA ALA A 60 8.38 -24.13 0.66
C ALA A 60 7.31 -24.95 1.41
N TYR A 61 6.34 -24.29 2.03
CA TYR A 61 5.23 -24.96 2.68
C TYR A 61 4.32 -25.69 1.67
N ALA A 62 4.00 -25.05 0.54
CA ALA A 62 3.21 -25.66 -0.52
C ALA A 62 3.86 -26.94 -1.06
N ARG A 63 5.17 -26.91 -1.34
CA ARG A 63 5.95 -28.07 -1.78
C ARG A 63 6.05 -29.15 -0.72
N PHE A 64 6.31 -28.78 0.53
CA PHE A 64 6.30 -29.73 1.65
C PHE A 64 4.96 -30.47 1.75
N LYS A 65 3.83 -29.76 1.64
CA LYS A 65 2.50 -30.38 1.64
C LYS A 65 2.22 -31.25 0.42
N ARG A 66 2.70 -30.89 -0.77
CA ARG A 66 2.63 -31.77 -1.95
C ARG A 66 3.38 -33.08 -1.73
N MET A 67 4.58 -33.02 -1.13
CA MET A 67 5.35 -34.23 -0.79
C MET A 67 4.66 -35.11 0.26
N GLN A 68 3.80 -34.54 1.09
CA GLN A 68 2.94 -35.27 2.04
C GLN A 68 1.65 -35.84 1.40
N GLY A 69 1.48 -35.72 0.07
CA GLY A 69 0.33 -36.27 -0.65
C GLY A 69 -0.93 -35.38 -0.66
N TYR A 70 -0.83 -34.12 -0.24
CA TYR A 70 -1.96 -33.19 -0.30
C TYR A 70 -2.18 -32.66 -1.72
N ASN A 71 -3.44 -32.41 -2.05
CA ASN A 71 -3.86 -31.65 -3.22
C ASN A 71 -3.66 -30.14 -2.92
N VAL A 72 -2.51 -29.59 -3.33
CA VAL A 72 -2.10 -28.22 -2.95
C VAL A 72 -2.38 -27.22 -4.05
N LEU A 73 -3.15 -26.18 -3.72
CA LEU A 73 -3.30 -24.98 -4.54
C LEU A 73 -2.45 -23.85 -3.96
N PHE A 74 -1.57 -23.30 -4.79
CA PHE A 74 -0.81 -22.07 -4.53
C PHE A 74 -1.02 -21.12 -5.73
N PRO A 75 -1.97 -20.17 -5.64
CA PRO A 75 -2.26 -19.25 -6.73
C PRO A 75 -1.34 -18.02 -6.64
N TRP A 76 -1.44 -17.15 -7.64
CA TRP A 76 -0.72 -15.88 -7.64
C TRP A 76 -1.62 -14.75 -8.14
N ALA A 77 -1.38 -13.52 -7.69
CA ALA A 77 -2.09 -12.33 -8.12
C ALA A 77 -1.24 -11.08 -7.91
N TRP A 78 -1.71 -9.94 -8.40
CA TRP A 78 -0.97 -8.68 -8.40
C TRP A 78 -1.80 -7.49 -7.85
N HIS A 79 -1.23 -6.70 -6.94
CA HIS A 79 -1.89 -5.53 -6.35
C HIS A 79 -1.64 -4.28 -7.21
N TRP A 80 -2.68 -3.80 -7.89
CA TRP A 80 -2.68 -2.57 -8.68
C TRP A 80 -3.48 -1.47 -7.97
N THR A 81 -4.44 -1.82 -7.10
CA THR A 81 -5.22 -0.85 -6.32
C THR A 81 -4.32 -0.11 -5.32
N GLY A 82 -4.36 1.22 -5.34
CA GLY A 82 -3.61 2.09 -4.42
C GLY A 82 -3.32 3.45 -5.05
N GLU A 83 -2.99 4.45 -4.24
CA GLU A 83 -2.68 5.81 -4.71
C GLU A 83 -1.18 5.98 -4.99
N ALA A 84 -0.32 5.17 -4.38
CA ALA A 84 1.14 5.24 -4.53
C ALA A 84 1.65 5.28 -5.99
N VAL A 85 1.09 4.46 -6.89
CA VAL A 85 1.46 4.48 -8.32
C VAL A 85 1.03 5.80 -8.95
N ALA A 86 -0.23 6.22 -8.72
CA ALA A 86 -0.76 7.48 -9.25
C ALA A 86 0.03 8.69 -8.74
N GLY A 87 0.39 8.70 -7.46
CA GLY A 87 1.22 9.74 -6.85
C GLY A 87 2.63 9.80 -7.47
N THR A 88 3.24 8.65 -7.74
CA THR A 88 4.54 8.58 -8.43
C THR A 88 4.45 9.09 -9.87
N CYS A 89 3.44 8.67 -10.63
CA CYS A 89 3.19 9.16 -11.98
C CYS A 89 3.00 10.69 -12.01
N GLU A 90 2.23 11.24 -11.06
CA GLU A 90 1.97 12.66 -10.98
C GLU A 90 3.22 13.47 -10.56
N ARG A 91 4.09 12.91 -9.70
CA ARG A 91 5.40 13.51 -9.39
C ARG A 91 6.32 13.51 -10.61
N LEU A 92 6.33 12.42 -11.38
CA LEU A 92 7.11 12.35 -12.62
C LEU A 92 6.66 13.41 -13.64
N LYS A 93 5.34 13.58 -13.84
CA LYS A 93 4.76 14.64 -14.69
C LYS A 93 5.22 16.06 -14.32
N ARG A 94 5.53 16.27 -13.04
CA ARG A 94 5.98 17.57 -12.50
C ARG A 94 7.49 17.78 -12.60
N GLY A 95 8.23 16.83 -13.18
CA GLY A 95 9.69 16.90 -13.28
C GLY A 95 10.39 16.62 -11.96
N ASP A 96 9.83 15.76 -11.10
CA ASP A 96 10.52 15.32 -9.88
C ASP A 96 11.74 14.43 -10.24
N GLU A 97 12.92 15.04 -10.22
CA GLU A 97 14.19 14.37 -10.53
C GLU A 97 14.48 13.17 -9.61
N ALA A 98 13.98 13.16 -8.37
CA ALA A 98 14.18 12.01 -7.48
C ALA A 98 13.39 10.78 -7.98
N VAL A 99 12.18 10.98 -8.50
CA VAL A 99 11.39 9.91 -9.11
C VAL A 99 12.03 9.45 -10.42
N ARG A 100 12.46 10.39 -11.27
CA ARG A 100 13.16 10.04 -12.52
C ARG A 100 14.41 9.21 -12.24
N ARG A 101 15.23 9.64 -11.27
CA ARG A 101 16.43 8.92 -10.84
C ARG A 101 16.11 7.51 -10.35
N MET A 102 15.07 7.38 -9.52
CA MET A 102 14.64 6.07 -9.01
C MET A 102 14.22 5.13 -10.15
N LEU A 103 13.41 5.60 -11.11
CA LEU A 103 12.99 4.79 -12.26
C LEU A 103 14.15 4.35 -13.15
N VAL A 104 15.06 5.27 -13.50
CA VAL A 104 16.13 4.97 -14.46
C VAL A 104 17.31 4.25 -13.80
N GLU A 105 17.82 4.76 -12.68
CA GLU A 105 19.06 4.26 -12.08
C GLU A 105 18.83 3.04 -11.17
N ILE A 106 17.68 2.98 -10.48
CA ILE A 106 17.41 1.91 -9.50
C ILE A 106 16.60 0.80 -10.14
N ASP A 107 15.46 1.15 -10.75
CA ASP A 107 14.55 0.17 -11.34
C ASP A 107 15.00 -0.29 -12.74
N GLY A 108 15.92 0.45 -13.38
CA GLY A 108 16.45 0.11 -14.70
C GLY A 108 15.46 0.36 -15.84
N VAL A 109 14.48 1.24 -15.64
CA VAL A 109 13.49 1.60 -16.66
C VAL A 109 14.18 2.36 -17.80
N PRO A 110 14.04 1.91 -19.06
CA PRO A 110 14.58 2.62 -20.21
C PRO A 110 14.03 4.04 -20.33
N GLU A 111 14.90 5.02 -20.64
CA GLU A 111 14.51 6.44 -20.68
C GLU A 111 13.37 6.71 -21.70
N GLU A 112 13.31 5.95 -22.80
CA GLU A 112 12.26 6.06 -23.81
C GLU A 112 10.86 5.68 -23.30
N LEU A 113 10.76 4.97 -22.16
CA LEU A 113 9.49 4.60 -21.55
C LEU A 113 9.00 5.63 -20.53
N LEU A 114 9.84 6.57 -20.09
CA LEU A 114 9.49 7.51 -19.01
C LEU A 114 8.22 8.32 -19.28
N GLU A 115 7.96 8.69 -20.54
CA GLU A 115 6.73 9.39 -20.91
C GLU A 115 5.49 8.53 -20.61
N LYS A 116 5.56 7.22 -20.87
CA LYS A 116 4.48 6.26 -20.57
C LYS A 116 4.35 5.96 -19.08
N PHE A 117 5.42 6.13 -18.29
CA PHE A 117 5.40 6.01 -16.83
C PHE A 117 4.61 7.13 -16.12
N THR A 118 3.98 8.02 -16.89
CA THR A 118 3.01 8.99 -16.40
C THR A 118 1.56 8.45 -16.38
N ASP A 119 1.32 7.26 -16.93
CA ASP A 119 0.05 6.51 -16.88
C ASP A 119 0.13 5.37 -15.84
N PRO A 120 -0.65 5.41 -14.75
CA PRO A 120 -0.64 4.37 -13.72
C PRO A 120 -0.92 2.96 -14.25
N ALA A 121 -1.83 2.82 -15.23
CA ALA A 121 -2.18 1.51 -15.79
C ALA A 121 -1.03 0.92 -16.62
N PHE A 122 -0.23 1.78 -17.26
CA PHE A 122 0.99 1.35 -17.94
C PHE A 122 2.05 0.89 -16.93
N VAL A 123 2.27 1.67 -15.88
CA VAL A 123 3.27 1.36 -14.83
C VAL A 123 2.96 0.01 -14.17
N THR A 124 1.73 -0.20 -13.72
CA THR A 124 1.35 -1.47 -13.07
C THR A 124 1.46 -2.65 -14.01
N ARG A 125 1.11 -2.49 -15.30
CA ARG A 125 1.27 -3.54 -16.31
C ARG A 125 2.74 -3.88 -16.54
N TYR A 126 3.58 -2.87 -16.71
CA TYR A 126 5.02 -3.03 -16.91
C TYR A 126 5.66 -3.85 -15.78
N TYR A 127 5.46 -3.43 -14.53
CA TYR A 127 6.02 -4.16 -13.39
C TYR A 127 5.38 -5.54 -13.21
N THR A 128 4.11 -5.72 -13.56
CA THR A 128 3.48 -7.06 -13.52
C THR A 128 4.17 -8.02 -14.49
N GLU A 129 4.49 -7.57 -15.71
CA GLU A 129 5.17 -8.39 -16.72
C GLU A 129 6.60 -8.73 -16.29
N GLU A 130 7.37 -7.75 -15.84
CA GLU A 130 8.72 -7.95 -15.29
C GLU A 130 8.72 -8.90 -14.08
N ASN A 131 7.87 -8.62 -13.10
CA ASN A 131 7.81 -9.40 -11.86
C ASN A 131 7.28 -10.82 -12.09
N ARG A 132 6.41 -11.03 -13.08
CA ARG A 132 5.95 -12.36 -13.47
C ARG A 132 7.12 -13.24 -13.92
N GLU A 133 8.02 -12.70 -14.73
CA GLU A 133 9.20 -13.45 -15.18
C GLU A 133 10.16 -13.73 -14.03
N VAL A 134 10.32 -12.79 -13.07
CA VAL A 134 11.06 -13.04 -11.82
C VAL A 134 10.45 -14.18 -11.01
N VAL A 135 9.13 -14.19 -10.81
CA VAL A 135 8.43 -15.22 -10.05
C VAL A 135 8.52 -16.60 -10.73
N LYS A 136 8.45 -16.65 -12.06
CA LYS A 136 8.69 -17.88 -12.82
C LYS A 136 10.14 -18.35 -12.72
N ALA A 137 11.11 -17.44 -12.81
CA ALA A 137 12.53 -17.75 -12.70
C ALA A 137 12.91 -18.26 -11.30
N MET A 138 12.26 -17.74 -10.25
CA MET A 138 12.35 -18.26 -8.88
C MET A 138 11.82 -19.69 -8.75
N GLY A 139 11.08 -20.19 -9.75
CA GLY A 139 10.58 -21.56 -9.80
C GLY A 139 9.48 -21.82 -8.77
N PHE A 140 8.72 -20.81 -8.36
CA PHE A 140 7.60 -21.03 -7.43
C PHE A 140 6.53 -21.93 -8.04
N SER A 141 5.93 -22.75 -7.19
CA SER A 141 4.96 -23.80 -7.54
C SER A 141 3.54 -23.26 -7.74
N VAL A 142 3.43 -22.25 -8.58
CA VAL A 142 2.22 -21.46 -8.82
C VAL A 142 1.32 -22.09 -9.86
N ASP A 143 0.01 -22.09 -9.60
CA ASP A 143 -1.02 -22.33 -10.62
C ASP A 143 -1.38 -21.02 -11.32
N TRP A 144 -0.71 -20.77 -12.46
CA TRP A 144 -0.84 -19.52 -13.23
C TRP A 144 -2.20 -19.35 -13.91
N ARG A 145 -3.04 -20.39 -14.00
CA ARG A 145 -4.39 -20.28 -14.57
C ARG A 145 -5.32 -19.40 -13.72
N ARG A 146 -4.96 -19.21 -12.45
CA ARG A 146 -5.71 -18.41 -11.46
C ARG A 146 -5.12 -17.03 -11.24
N GLU A 147 -4.21 -16.60 -12.11
CA GLU A 147 -3.62 -15.29 -12.05
C GLU A 147 -4.64 -14.18 -12.35
N PHE A 148 -4.60 -13.13 -11.55
CA PHE A 148 -5.34 -11.90 -11.80
C PHE A 148 -4.60 -10.69 -11.23
N TYR A 149 -5.08 -9.50 -11.57
CA TYR A 149 -4.69 -8.25 -10.93
C TYR A 149 -5.94 -7.55 -10.37
N THR A 150 -5.71 -6.68 -9.39
CA THR A 150 -6.77 -5.87 -8.76
C THR A 150 -7.10 -4.62 -9.58
N THR A 151 -8.03 -3.78 -9.12
CA THR A 151 -8.67 -2.63 -9.83
C THR A 151 -9.89 -2.98 -10.67
N ASP A 152 -10.60 -1.94 -11.10
CA ASP A 152 -11.72 -1.98 -12.03
C ASP A 152 -11.32 -2.40 -13.46
N LEU A 153 -10.04 -2.27 -13.80
CA LEU A 153 -9.47 -2.77 -15.06
C LEU A 153 -9.54 -4.30 -15.19
N HIS A 154 -9.76 -5.03 -14.09
CA HIS A 154 -10.04 -6.46 -14.12
C HIS A 154 -11.52 -6.76 -13.81
N PRO A 155 -12.37 -6.98 -14.83
CA PRO A 155 -13.83 -7.03 -14.63
C PRO A 155 -14.29 -8.08 -13.62
N TYR A 156 -13.69 -9.27 -13.62
CA TYR A 156 -14.09 -10.36 -12.73
C TYR A 156 -13.79 -10.04 -11.26
N TYR A 157 -12.60 -9.50 -10.99
CA TYR A 157 -12.24 -9.11 -9.63
C TYR A 157 -13.04 -7.90 -9.16
N SER A 158 -13.27 -6.92 -10.04
CA SER A 158 -14.14 -5.78 -9.74
C SER A 158 -15.55 -6.24 -9.32
N ARG A 159 -16.17 -7.15 -10.08
CA ARG A 159 -17.47 -7.74 -9.73
C ARG A 159 -17.46 -8.51 -8.40
N PHE A 160 -16.35 -9.18 -8.09
CA PHE A 160 -16.17 -9.86 -6.80
C PHE A 160 -16.12 -8.86 -5.64
N ILE A 161 -15.39 -7.76 -5.79
CA ILE A 161 -15.30 -6.68 -4.78
C ILE A 161 -16.64 -5.96 -4.62
N GLU A 162 -17.36 -5.70 -5.71
CA GLU A 162 -18.72 -5.13 -5.64
C GLU A 162 -19.66 -6.04 -4.83
N TRP A 163 -19.66 -7.35 -5.11
CA TRP A 163 -20.44 -8.32 -4.35
C TRP A 163 -20.06 -8.31 -2.86
N GLN A 164 -18.77 -8.26 -2.54
CA GLN A 164 -18.29 -8.18 -1.15
C GLN A 164 -18.83 -6.93 -0.45
N TYR A 165 -18.69 -5.75 -1.04
CA TYR A 165 -19.15 -4.48 -0.46
C TYR A 165 -20.66 -4.43 -0.30
N ILE A 166 -21.43 -4.90 -1.28
CA ILE A 166 -22.89 -4.98 -1.19
C ILE A 166 -23.31 -5.93 -0.06
N THR A 167 -22.64 -7.07 0.07
CA THR A 167 -22.90 -8.03 1.15
C THR A 167 -22.62 -7.42 2.52
N LEU A 168 -21.46 -6.79 2.70
CA LEU A 168 -21.09 -6.10 3.94
C LEU A 168 -22.09 -4.99 4.29
N ARG A 169 -22.55 -4.25 3.29
CA ARG A 169 -23.58 -3.21 3.47
C ARG A 169 -24.91 -3.81 3.91
N ASN A 170 -25.35 -4.91 3.30
CA ASN A 170 -26.60 -5.58 3.65
C ASN A 170 -26.56 -6.18 5.07
N LEU A 171 -25.37 -6.52 5.57
CA LEU A 171 -25.14 -6.96 6.95
C LEU A 171 -24.99 -5.80 7.96
N GLY A 172 -25.04 -4.55 7.51
CA GLY A 172 -24.90 -3.38 8.37
C GLY A 172 -23.46 -3.01 8.75
N TYR A 173 -22.44 -3.61 8.10
CA TYR A 173 -21.02 -3.32 8.35
C TYR A 173 -20.47 -2.14 7.56
N VAL A 174 -21.26 -1.55 6.65
CA VAL A 174 -20.89 -0.35 5.89
C VAL A 174 -21.76 0.81 6.35
N ALA A 175 -21.14 1.80 6.98
CA ALA A 175 -21.79 3.00 7.48
C ALA A 175 -21.20 4.26 6.84
N LYS A 176 -22.00 5.34 6.81
CA LYS A 176 -21.54 6.67 6.43
C LYS A 176 -21.47 7.53 7.68
N GLY A 177 -20.31 8.13 7.94
CA GLY A 177 -20.08 9.00 9.08
C GLY A 177 -19.00 10.02 8.79
N ARG A 178 -18.77 10.93 9.74
CA ARG A 178 -17.60 11.81 9.76
C ARG A 178 -16.55 11.14 10.63
N HIS A 179 -15.32 11.06 10.13
CA HIS A 179 -14.20 10.47 10.85
C HIS A 179 -12.95 11.31 10.55
N PRO A 180 -12.15 11.67 11.56
CA PRO A 180 -10.87 12.32 11.30
C PRO A 180 -9.97 11.33 10.54
N VAL A 181 -9.32 11.82 9.50
CA VAL A 181 -8.38 11.04 8.68
C VAL A 181 -7.13 11.85 8.47
N VAL A 182 -6.00 11.17 8.26
CA VAL A 182 -4.82 11.84 7.71
C VAL A 182 -5.18 12.29 6.28
N TRP A 183 -4.97 13.58 6.01
CA TRP A 183 -5.48 14.25 4.82
C TRP A 183 -4.36 14.93 4.07
N CYS A 184 -4.30 14.73 2.75
CA CYS A 184 -3.40 15.50 1.89
C CYS A 184 -4.14 16.74 1.36
N PRO A 185 -3.78 17.96 1.77
CA PRO A 185 -4.46 19.18 1.31
C PRO A 185 -4.25 19.47 -0.17
N ARG A 186 -3.29 18.78 -0.82
CA ARG A 186 -3.02 18.91 -2.26
C ARG A 186 -3.82 17.93 -3.12
N CYS A 187 -3.89 16.67 -2.68
CA CYS A 187 -4.65 15.64 -3.41
C CYS A 187 -6.14 15.71 -3.09
N GLU A 188 -6.52 16.41 -2.03
CA GLU A 188 -7.88 16.46 -1.50
C GLU A 188 -8.45 15.05 -1.25
N SER A 189 -7.59 14.17 -0.74
CA SER A 189 -7.88 12.77 -0.47
C SER A 189 -7.41 12.35 0.93
N PRO A 190 -8.12 11.40 1.58
CA PRO A 190 -7.57 10.67 2.72
C PRO A 190 -6.32 9.91 2.28
N THR A 191 -5.22 10.07 3.01
CA THR A 191 -3.95 9.42 2.66
C THR A 191 -3.73 8.19 3.55
N GLY A 192 -3.93 7.01 2.94
CA GLY A 192 -3.68 5.73 3.58
C GLY A 192 -2.21 5.56 3.96
N ASP A 193 -1.92 4.65 4.88
CA ASP A 193 -0.55 4.43 5.38
C ASP A 193 0.43 4.07 4.25
N HIS A 194 -0.01 3.27 3.28
CA HIS A 194 0.80 2.86 2.12
C HIS A 194 0.91 3.91 1.01
N ASP A 195 0.20 5.04 1.13
CA ASP A 195 0.24 6.14 0.17
C ASP A 195 1.12 7.31 0.67
N ARG A 196 1.73 7.18 1.86
CA ARG A 196 2.57 8.22 2.47
C ARG A 196 4.04 8.04 2.12
N LEU A 197 4.73 9.17 1.94
CA LEU A 197 6.20 9.20 1.82
C LEU A 197 6.90 9.04 3.17
N VAL A 198 6.27 9.52 4.25
CA VAL A 198 6.77 9.50 5.63
C VAL A 198 5.59 9.39 6.61
N GLY A 199 5.84 8.83 7.80
CA GLY A 199 4.82 8.75 8.86
C GLY A 199 3.81 7.62 8.68
N GLU A 200 4.27 6.44 8.23
CA GLU A 200 3.48 5.21 8.31
C GLU A 200 3.11 4.94 9.78
N GLY A 201 1.85 4.57 10.03
CA GLY A 201 1.33 4.34 11.39
C GLY A 201 0.98 5.60 12.19
N VAL A 202 1.22 6.80 11.64
CA VAL A 202 0.69 8.04 12.23
C VAL A 202 -0.81 8.09 12.04
N SER A 203 -1.56 8.42 13.10
CA SER A 203 -3.01 8.57 13.05
C SER A 203 -3.42 9.91 13.66
N PRO A 204 -4.62 10.42 13.36
CA PRO A 204 -5.12 11.63 14.01
C PRO A 204 -5.14 11.44 15.53
N GLU A 205 -4.47 12.33 16.26
CA GLU A 205 -4.50 12.35 17.72
C GLU A 205 -5.50 13.40 18.20
N GLU A 206 -6.34 13.02 19.16
CA GLU A 206 -7.32 13.93 19.76
C GLU A 206 -6.68 14.73 20.90
N TYR A 207 -6.83 16.06 20.83
CA TYR A 207 -6.45 16.99 21.89
C TYR A 207 -7.68 17.79 22.33
N THR A 208 -7.77 18.09 23.62
CA THR A 208 -8.73 19.07 24.12
C THR A 208 -8.18 20.48 23.92
N LEU A 209 -8.92 21.34 23.21
CA LEU A 209 -8.60 22.76 23.11
C LEU A 209 -9.25 23.53 24.27
N VAL A 210 -8.43 24.18 25.09
CA VAL A 210 -8.85 25.10 26.14
C VAL A 210 -8.71 26.53 25.66
N TYR A 211 -9.78 27.32 25.75
CA TYR A 211 -9.81 28.70 25.29
C TYR A 211 -9.62 29.69 26.44
N PHE A 212 -8.53 30.45 26.40
CA PHE A 212 -8.24 31.52 27.36
C PHE A 212 -8.57 32.87 26.74
N LYS A 213 -9.49 33.62 27.35
CA LYS A 213 -9.89 34.94 26.85
C LYS A 213 -8.77 35.97 27.04
N LEU A 214 -8.45 36.72 26.00
CA LEU A 214 -7.55 37.87 26.05
C LEU A 214 -8.37 39.15 25.79
N ASP A 215 -8.74 39.84 26.86
CA ASP A 215 -9.64 41.00 26.79
C ASP A 215 -9.10 42.14 25.90
N GLU A 216 -7.77 42.35 25.87
CA GLU A 216 -7.12 43.38 25.05
C GLU A 216 -7.32 43.18 23.54
N TYR A 217 -7.53 41.94 23.10
CA TYR A 217 -7.63 41.58 21.69
C TYR A 217 -9.05 41.20 21.26
N ASP A 218 -9.98 41.10 22.22
CA ASP A 218 -11.32 40.52 22.03
C ASP A 218 -11.25 39.18 21.27
N ALA A 219 -10.37 38.30 21.77
CA ALA A 219 -10.05 37.01 21.15
C ALA A 219 -9.71 35.96 22.22
N PHE A 220 -9.69 34.69 21.82
CA PHE A 220 -9.29 33.58 22.68
C PHE A 220 -7.97 32.99 22.22
N LEU A 221 -7.05 32.75 23.14
CA LEU A 221 -5.87 31.91 22.91
C LEU A 221 -6.28 30.44 23.06
N ALA A 222 -6.11 29.64 22.01
CA ALA A 222 -6.44 28.22 22.03
C ALA A 222 -5.21 27.37 22.41
N ALA A 223 -5.26 26.73 23.58
CA ALA A 223 -4.21 25.86 24.08
C ALA A 223 -4.64 24.38 24.01
N ALA A 224 -3.86 23.54 23.33
CA ALA A 224 -4.12 22.10 23.23
C ALA A 224 -3.57 21.36 24.47
N THR A 225 -4.34 20.41 25.01
CA THR A 225 -3.94 19.54 26.13
C THR A 225 -4.49 18.12 25.97
N LEU A 226 -3.71 17.13 26.40
CA LEU A 226 -4.16 15.74 26.58
C LEU A 226 -4.74 15.50 27.98
N ARG A 227 -4.63 16.49 28.87
CA ARG A 227 -4.95 16.38 30.30
C ARG A 227 -5.92 17.49 30.72
N PRO A 228 -7.17 17.47 30.25
CA PRO A 228 -8.16 18.51 30.54
C PRO A 228 -8.43 18.67 32.04
N GLU A 229 -8.20 17.63 32.85
CA GLU A 229 -8.37 17.66 34.30
C GLU A 229 -7.43 18.64 35.02
N THR A 230 -6.34 19.06 34.36
CA THR A 230 -5.35 19.97 34.96
C THR A 230 -5.74 21.45 34.88
N ILE A 231 -6.86 21.78 34.23
CA ILE A 231 -7.31 23.17 34.02
C ILE A 231 -7.50 23.96 35.32
N PHE A 232 -7.87 23.29 36.42
CA PHE A 232 -8.08 23.92 37.73
C PHE A 232 -6.78 24.38 38.41
N GLY A 233 -5.63 23.91 37.94
CA GLY A 233 -4.30 24.26 38.46
C GLY A 233 -3.53 25.22 37.56
N VAL A 234 -4.15 25.80 36.54
CA VAL A 234 -3.47 26.68 35.59
C VAL A 234 -3.09 28.00 36.28
N THR A 235 -1.79 28.25 36.42
CA THR A 235 -1.25 29.50 37.00
C THR A 235 -0.80 30.51 35.96
N ASN A 236 -0.47 30.05 34.76
CA ASN A 236 0.04 30.85 33.65
C ASN A 236 -0.17 30.14 32.31
N ILE A 237 0.11 30.83 31.21
CA ILE A 237 0.07 30.29 29.86
C ILE A 237 1.48 30.37 29.26
N TRP A 238 1.90 29.30 28.59
CA TRP A 238 3.18 29.25 27.90
C TRP A 238 3.01 29.57 26.42
N ILE A 239 3.78 30.54 25.93
CA ILE A 239 3.84 30.93 24.51
C ILE A 239 5.30 30.88 24.05
N ASN A 240 5.52 30.54 22.77
CA ASN A 240 6.86 30.59 22.18
C ASN A 240 7.07 31.95 21.49
N PRO A 241 7.91 32.86 22.02
CA PRO A 241 8.09 34.19 21.43
C PRO A 241 8.75 34.18 20.04
N LYS A 242 9.29 33.04 19.61
CA LYS A 242 9.90 32.88 18.27
C LYS A 242 8.91 32.36 17.21
N SER A 243 7.70 31.96 17.61
CA SER A 243 6.68 31.44 16.70
C SER A 243 5.78 32.56 16.19
N GLU A 244 5.32 32.43 14.94
CA GLU A 244 4.30 33.31 14.38
C GLU A 244 2.91 32.81 14.80
N TYR A 245 2.10 33.73 15.29
CA TYR A 245 0.71 33.49 15.68
C TYR A 245 -0.22 34.29 14.77
N VAL A 246 -1.35 33.68 14.45
CA VAL A 246 -2.36 34.26 13.56
C VAL A 246 -3.69 34.36 14.30
N LEU A 247 -4.45 35.39 13.97
CA LEU A 247 -5.84 35.53 14.40
C LEU A 247 -6.74 34.92 13.31
N ILE A 248 -7.53 33.93 13.67
CA ILE A 248 -8.48 33.26 12.79
C ILE A 248 -9.91 33.39 13.32
N GLU A 249 -10.88 33.23 12.44
CA GLU A 249 -12.29 33.06 12.82
C GLU A 249 -12.69 31.61 12.61
N ALA A 250 -13.04 30.91 13.69
CA ALA A 250 -13.45 29.51 13.67
C ALA A 250 -14.56 29.28 14.70
N ASP A 251 -15.59 28.51 14.33
CA ASP A 251 -16.77 28.23 15.16
C ASP A 251 -17.42 29.49 15.78
N GLY A 252 -17.43 30.59 15.04
CA GLY A 252 -17.97 31.88 15.50
C GLY A 252 -17.13 32.57 16.59
N ARG A 253 -15.87 32.17 16.79
CA ARG A 253 -14.94 32.75 17.75
C ARG A 253 -13.70 33.29 17.04
N ARG A 254 -13.14 34.37 17.58
CA ARG A 254 -11.83 34.89 17.20
C ARG A 254 -10.76 34.14 18.00
N LEU A 255 -9.96 33.32 17.33
CA LEU A 255 -8.95 32.46 17.96
C LEU A 255 -7.54 32.91 17.58
N ILE A 256 -6.63 32.88 18.55
CA ILE A 256 -5.19 33.05 18.35
C ILE A 256 -4.56 31.66 18.39
N VAL A 257 -3.92 31.26 17.30
CA VAL A 257 -3.25 29.96 17.12
C VAL A 257 -1.89 30.16 16.46
N SER A 258 -1.00 29.17 16.53
CA SER A 258 0.25 29.21 15.76
C SER A 258 -0.07 29.04 14.27
N ARG A 259 0.71 29.67 13.39
CA ARG A 259 0.51 29.56 11.94
C ARG A 259 0.65 28.14 11.38
N GLN A 260 1.34 27.27 12.11
CA GLN A 260 1.56 25.86 11.74
C GLN A 260 0.45 24.93 12.20
N ALA A 261 -0.47 25.41 13.06
CA ALA A 261 -1.61 24.65 13.56
C ALA A 261 -2.74 24.54 12.53
#